data_AF-A0A956B687-F1
#
_entry.id   AF-A0A956B687-F1
#
_cell.length_a   1.000
_cell.length_b   1.000
_cell.length_c   1.000
_cell.angle_alpha   90.00
_cell.angle_beta   90.00
_cell.angle_gamma   90.00
#
_symmetry.space_group_name_H-M   'P 1'
#
loop_
_entity.id
_entity.type
_entity.pdbx_description
1 polymer ?
#
loop_
_entity_poly.entity_id
_entity_poly.type
_entity_poly.pdbx_seq_one_letter_code
_entity_poly.pdbx_strand_id
1 'polypeptide(L)'
;MRIVSAARPQGAKPVIDTGIPARVRPDAFEGTVAAVRGASGTSATPAFARLHVPGAPADVLLPAVTSPYATSPLQLYASRVERTNAFPEQRAALRALGRVRTEWAPLEPPGERPRVAILISEPQALLPGGYEPVARLADMLREQGCDPVLIPPMSDVLIGTDRAHVQATLTKLVEGLDGVVGPGGADVHPRLYGDAVTHAITPNFPRDRFEAELATLAMRGDRFLLGICRSHQLWNAALGGKLVQDVRADGLSVISQNQDDYGLEEHQPFVVRDAAGKVTFENRVHLTPDSQFAAIVGGAESVLTNSYHHQAVGRPGQGLTVTGVVTDPETQVETVESTEAWNVLTTQFHPELMMDADPRFAALTETVARRAHVFRLEKRLAAEGKSSCADLLAAMREAPEGRFLPTDFAWVEQALAPRQNQ
;
A
#
# COMPACT_ATOMS: atom_id res chain seq x y z
N MET A 1 30.35 20.93 -9.82
CA MET A 1 31.48 21.61 -9.12
C MET A 1 32.63 20.60 -8.98
N ARG A 2 33.89 21.04 -9.11
CA ARG A 2 35.10 20.22 -9.37
C ARG A 2 35.26 18.95 -8.51
N ILE A 3 35.73 17.88 -9.17
CA ILE A 3 36.19 16.61 -8.60
C ILE A 3 37.47 16.81 -7.78
N VAL A 4 37.48 16.32 -6.55
CA VAL A 4 38.71 16.02 -5.80
C VAL A 4 38.65 14.55 -5.40
N SER A 5 39.56 13.77 -5.99
CA SER A 5 39.83 12.37 -5.66
C SER A 5 40.51 12.27 -4.30
N ALA A 6 39.96 11.45 -3.40
CA ALA A 6 40.68 10.91 -2.25
C ALA A 6 40.21 9.47 -1.99
N ALA A 7 41.15 8.53 -2.01
CA ALA A 7 40.95 7.11 -1.75
C ALA A 7 40.34 6.87 -0.35
N ARG A 8 39.34 6.00 -0.25
CA ARG A 8 38.80 5.50 1.02
C ARG A 8 39.46 4.15 1.40
N PRO A 9 39.76 3.89 2.69
CA PRO A 9 40.29 2.61 3.14
C PRO A 9 39.19 1.53 3.22
N GLN A 10 39.57 0.28 2.97
CA GLN A 10 38.70 -0.90 3.11
C GLN A 10 38.29 -1.10 4.58
N GLY A 11 36.98 -1.24 4.84
CA GLY A 11 36.42 -1.57 6.15
C GLY A 11 35.39 -0.59 6.74
N ALA A 12 34.99 0.47 6.04
CA ALA A 12 33.95 1.38 6.50
C ALA A 12 32.54 0.89 6.13
N LYS A 13 31.63 0.82 7.11
CA LYS A 13 30.19 0.62 6.88
C LYS A 13 29.66 1.66 5.89
N PRO A 14 28.77 1.31 4.93
CA PRO A 14 28.16 2.29 4.05
C PRO A 14 27.33 3.27 4.89
N VAL A 15 27.79 4.51 4.99
CA VAL A 15 26.99 5.63 5.48
C VAL A 15 26.29 6.20 4.26
N ILE A 16 24.96 6.03 4.19
CA ILE A 16 24.13 6.66 3.16
C ILE A 16 24.03 8.15 3.51
N ASP A 17 24.90 8.96 2.91
CA ASP A 17 24.83 10.41 2.99
C ASP A 17 23.78 10.90 1.98
N THR A 18 22.58 11.24 2.48
CA THR A 18 21.44 11.63 1.64
C THR A 18 21.44 13.11 1.25
N GLY A 19 22.38 13.94 1.72
CA GLY A 19 22.53 15.33 1.28
C GLY A 19 21.29 16.24 1.44
N ILE A 20 20.36 15.94 2.35
CA ILE A 20 19.06 16.65 2.46
C ILE A 20 19.15 17.87 3.39
N PRO A 21 18.87 19.11 2.93
CA PRO A 21 18.73 20.27 3.81
C PRO A 21 17.41 20.24 4.60
N ALA A 22 17.45 20.75 5.84
CA ALA A 22 16.39 20.67 6.82
C ALA A 22 15.11 21.47 6.47
N ARG A 23 13.96 20.80 6.71
CA ARG A 23 12.61 21.32 7.01
C ARG A 23 11.97 22.27 5.97
N VAL A 24 11.01 21.73 5.23
CA VAL A 24 9.90 22.48 4.61
C VAL A 24 8.59 21.98 5.23
N ARG A 25 7.74 22.92 5.73
CA ARG A 25 6.45 22.61 6.37
C ARG A 25 5.41 22.16 5.31
N PRO A 26 4.64 21.08 5.55
CA PRO A 26 3.61 20.63 4.62
C PRO A 26 2.21 21.12 5.01
N ASP A 27 1.78 22.25 4.44
CA ASP A 27 0.44 22.82 4.64
C ASP A 27 -0.63 22.18 3.69
N ALA A 28 -0.32 21.07 3.01
CA ALA A 28 -1.20 20.49 1.99
C ALA A 28 -2.31 19.56 2.54
N PHE A 29 -2.23 19.15 3.82
CA PHE A 29 -3.21 18.25 4.46
C PHE A 29 -3.65 18.69 5.87
N GLU A 30 -3.26 19.89 6.33
CA GLU A 30 -3.55 20.41 7.69
C GLU A 30 -4.96 21.03 7.86
N GLY A 31 -5.89 20.75 6.95
CA GLY A 31 -7.29 21.14 7.11
C GLY A 31 -8.05 20.28 8.13
N THR A 32 -7.86 20.56 9.42
CA THR A 32 -8.76 20.22 10.55
C THR A 32 -9.05 18.73 10.80
N VAL A 33 -8.13 18.05 11.50
CA VAL A 33 -8.48 16.91 12.36
C VAL A 33 -8.79 17.47 13.76
N ALA A 34 -9.92 18.16 13.91
CA ALA A 34 -10.49 18.35 15.23
C ALA A 34 -11.29 17.08 15.55
N ALA A 35 -10.96 16.44 16.67
CA ALA A 35 -11.56 15.19 17.12
C ALA A 35 -13.08 15.17 16.95
N VAL A 36 -13.60 14.30 16.08
CA VAL A 36 -15.02 13.94 16.07
C VAL A 36 -15.25 12.97 17.22
N ARG A 37 -15.21 13.50 18.45
CA ARG A 37 -15.85 12.88 19.62
C ARG A 37 -17.21 13.55 19.77
N GLY A 38 -18.27 12.83 19.38
CA GLY A 38 -19.64 13.26 19.61
C GLY A 38 -20.46 13.43 18.34
N ALA A 39 -20.84 12.32 17.72
CA ALA A 39 -22.03 12.27 16.86
C ALA A 39 -22.81 10.99 17.18
N SER A 40 -23.41 10.95 18.37
CA SER A 40 -24.48 10.02 18.70
C SER A 40 -25.74 10.46 17.94
N GLY A 41 -25.85 10.03 16.69
CA GLY A 41 -27.01 10.23 15.83
C GLY A 41 -27.32 8.92 15.12
N THR A 42 -28.28 8.18 15.66
CA THR A 42 -28.76 6.89 15.14
C THR A 42 -29.45 7.06 13.80
N SER A 43 -28.79 6.59 12.74
CA SER A 43 -29.42 6.14 11.50
C SER A 43 -28.76 4.80 11.17
N ALA A 44 -29.52 3.72 11.27
CA ALA A 44 -29.06 2.32 11.20
C ALA A 44 -28.78 1.84 9.78
N THR A 45 -28.27 2.71 8.91
CA THR A 45 -27.72 2.30 7.62
C THR A 45 -26.22 2.06 7.81
N PRO A 46 -25.69 0.86 7.52
CA PRO A 46 -24.26 0.61 7.61
C PRO A 46 -23.52 1.61 6.71
N ALA A 47 -22.35 2.11 7.12
CA ALA A 47 -21.60 3.08 6.29
C ALA A 47 -21.11 2.44 4.97
N PHE A 48 -20.93 1.11 4.97
CA PHE A 48 -20.46 0.32 3.83
C PHE A 48 -21.31 -0.93 3.66
N ALA A 49 -21.47 -1.34 2.40
CA ALA A 49 -22.01 -2.62 2.01
C ALA A 49 -20.87 -3.57 1.62
N ARG A 50 -21.00 -4.83 2.01
CA ARG A 50 -20.18 -5.94 1.53
C ARG A 50 -20.91 -6.59 0.36
N LEU A 51 -20.25 -6.64 -0.81
CA LEU A 51 -20.82 -7.16 -2.03
C LEU A 51 -20.06 -8.41 -2.46
N HIS A 52 -20.80 -9.50 -2.64
CA HIS A 52 -20.27 -10.67 -3.34
C HIS A 52 -20.38 -10.42 -4.85
N VAL A 53 -19.22 -10.34 -5.50
CA VAL A 53 -19.10 -10.14 -6.95
C VAL A 53 -18.64 -11.45 -7.57
N PRO A 54 -19.47 -12.14 -8.37
CA PRO A 54 -19.09 -13.42 -8.95
C PRO A 54 -17.78 -13.34 -9.74
N GLY A 55 -16.82 -14.19 -9.37
CA GLY A 55 -15.50 -14.28 -9.99
C GLY A 55 -14.50 -13.19 -9.59
N ALA A 56 -14.90 -12.22 -8.75
CA ALA A 56 -13.91 -11.38 -8.09
C ALA A 56 -13.17 -12.20 -7.03
N PRO A 57 -11.88 -11.92 -6.78
CA PRO A 57 -11.10 -12.73 -5.87
C PRO A 57 -11.62 -12.62 -4.44
N ALA A 58 -12.07 -11.44 -3.99
CA ALA A 58 -12.65 -11.23 -2.67
C ALA A 58 -13.92 -10.37 -2.73
N ASP A 59 -14.63 -10.28 -1.61
CA ASP A 59 -15.81 -9.41 -1.53
C ASP A 59 -15.42 -7.95 -1.63
N VAL A 60 -16.28 -7.16 -2.28
CA VAL A 60 -16.06 -5.75 -2.56
C VAL A 60 -16.72 -4.91 -1.47
N LEU A 61 -16.01 -3.92 -0.93
CA LEU A 61 -16.58 -2.91 -0.05
C LEU A 61 -16.86 -1.62 -0.81
N LEU A 62 -18.11 -1.18 -0.77
CA LEU A 62 -18.55 0.10 -1.32
C LEU A 62 -19.37 0.86 -0.27
N PRO A 63 -19.32 2.20 -0.24
CA PRO A 63 -20.22 2.98 0.60
C PRO A 63 -21.67 2.54 0.39
N ALA A 64 -22.40 2.36 1.49
CA ALA A 64 -23.80 1.98 1.40
C ALA A 64 -24.59 3.15 0.80
N VAL A 65 -25.39 2.84 -0.20
CA VAL A 65 -26.23 3.82 -0.90
C VAL A 65 -27.67 3.37 -0.80
N THR A 66 -28.50 4.16 -0.13
CA THR A 66 -29.95 3.98 -0.15
C THR A 66 -30.48 4.60 -1.44
N SER A 67 -30.56 3.81 -2.51
CA SER A 67 -31.25 4.24 -3.73
C SER A 67 -32.73 3.84 -3.64
N PRO A 68 -33.68 4.77 -3.85
CA PRO A 68 -35.11 4.43 -3.94
C PRO A 68 -35.41 3.56 -5.17
N TYR A 69 -34.51 3.52 -6.14
CA TYR A 69 -34.51 2.57 -7.25
C TYR A 69 -33.56 1.43 -6.89
N ALA A 70 -34.03 0.18 -6.91
CA ALA A 70 -33.33 -1.03 -6.46
C ALA A 70 -32.06 -1.40 -7.29
N THR A 71 -31.13 -0.47 -7.42
CA THR A 71 -29.86 -0.60 -8.13
C THR A 71 -28.79 -0.98 -7.13
N SER A 72 -28.00 -2.02 -7.43
CA SER A 72 -26.95 -2.44 -6.51
C SER A 72 -25.86 -1.36 -6.37
N PRO A 73 -25.17 -1.25 -5.22
CA PRO A 73 -24.07 -0.30 -5.05
C PRO A 73 -22.99 -0.41 -6.14
N LEU A 74 -22.69 -1.63 -6.62
CA LEU A 74 -21.72 -1.84 -7.70
C LEU A 74 -22.16 -1.19 -9.01
N GLN A 75 -23.44 -1.33 -9.38
CA GLN A 75 -23.97 -0.74 -10.61
C GLN A 75 -23.95 0.79 -10.55
N LEU A 76 -24.29 1.37 -9.39
CA LEU A 76 -24.23 2.80 -9.18
C LEU A 76 -22.79 3.32 -9.21
N TYR A 77 -21.86 2.60 -8.57
CA TYR A 77 -20.43 2.87 -8.60
C TYR A 77 -19.92 2.90 -10.05
N ALA A 78 -20.13 1.82 -10.80
CA ALA A 78 -19.67 1.70 -12.17
C ALA A 78 -20.20 2.83 -13.07
N SER A 79 -21.49 3.15 -12.93
CA SER A 79 -22.13 4.25 -13.67
C SER A 79 -21.57 5.63 -13.31
N ARG A 80 -21.30 5.89 -12.02
CA ARG A 80 -20.73 7.17 -11.56
C ARG A 80 -19.27 7.32 -11.97
N VAL A 81 -18.47 6.27 -11.84
CA VAL A 81 -17.06 6.28 -12.28
C VAL A 81 -16.97 6.45 -13.79
N GLU A 82 -17.79 5.75 -14.60
CA GLU A 82 -17.80 5.92 -16.06
C GLU A 82 -18.06 7.39 -16.45
N ARG A 83 -18.99 8.06 -15.77
CA ARG A 83 -19.31 9.48 -16.01
C ARG A 83 -18.17 10.44 -15.71
N THR A 84 -17.27 10.09 -14.80
CA THR A 84 -16.09 10.94 -14.48
C THR A 84 -15.06 10.94 -15.61
N ASN A 85 -15.10 9.92 -16.48
CA ASN A 85 -14.08 9.67 -17.50
C ASN A 85 -12.65 9.53 -16.94
N ALA A 86 -12.51 9.21 -15.65
CA ALA A 86 -11.21 9.02 -15.00
C ALA A 86 -10.47 7.75 -15.48
N PHE A 87 -11.21 6.77 -16.03
CA PHE A 87 -10.66 5.53 -16.59
C PHE A 87 -11.14 5.35 -18.05
N PRO A 88 -10.62 6.14 -19.00
CA PRO A 88 -11.12 6.11 -20.38
C PRO A 88 -10.96 4.74 -21.05
N GLU A 89 -9.83 4.08 -20.80
CA GLU A 89 -9.51 2.75 -21.35
C GLU A 89 -10.38 1.63 -20.73
N GLN A 90 -10.99 1.89 -19.56
CA GLN A 90 -11.77 0.90 -18.82
C GLN A 90 -13.28 1.10 -18.95
N ARG A 91 -13.74 1.91 -19.91
CA ARG A 91 -15.18 2.11 -20.17
C ARG A 91 -15.90 0.79 -20.43
N ALA A 92 -15.27 -0.15 -21.13
CA ALA A 92 -15.85 -1.47 -21.37
C ALA A 92 -16.01 -2.28 -20.06
N ALA A 93 -14.97 -2.28 -19.21
CA ALA A 93 -15.00 -2.96 -17.92
C ALA A 93 -16.04 -2.35 -16.97
N LEU A 94 -16.12 -1.02 -16.89
CA LEU A 94 -17.15 -0.31 -16.11
C LEU A 94 -18.57 -0.66 -16.57
N ARG A 95 -18.82 -0.70 -17.89
CA ARG A 95 -20.11 -1.13 -18.44
C ARG A 95 -20.43 -2.59 -18.11
N ALA A 96 -19.43 -3.46 -18.11
CA ALA A 96 -19.59 -4.85 -17.71
C ALA A 96 -19.95 -4.96 -16.22
N LEU A 97 -19.23 -4.26 -15.35
CA LEU A 97 -19.54 -4.17 -13.91
C LEU A 97 -20.96 -3.65 -13.65
N GLY A 98 -21.41 -2.67 -14.43
CA GLY A 98 -22.78 -2.14 -14.39
C GLY A 98 -23.87 -3.16 -14.73
N ARG A 99 -23.52 -4.34 -15.23
CA ARG A 99 -24.44 -5.45 -15.54
C ARG A 99 -24.30 -6.63 -14.59
N VAL A 100 -23.26 -6.65 -13.75
CA VAL A 100 -23.06 -7.71 -12.77
C VAL A 100 -24.16 -7.63 -11.73
N ARG A 101 -24.78 -8.78 -11.47
CA ARG A 101 -25.70 -8.95 -10.33
C ARG A 101 -24.86 -9.31 -9.11
N THR A 102 -25.10 -8.57 -8.03
CA THR A 102 -24.38 -8.74 -6.78
C THR A 102 -25.36 -8.96 -5.66
N GLU A 103 -25.07 -9.93 -4.81
CA GLU A 103 -25.68 -10.00 -3.49
C GLU A 103 -24.93 -9.04 -2.57
N TRP A 104 -25.66 -8.32 -1.73
CA TRP A 104 -25.04 -7.40 -0.77
C TRP A 104 -25.63 -7.59 0.61
N ALA A 105 -24.78 -7.42 1.60
CA ALA A 105 -25.14 -7.41 3.01
C ALA A 105 -24.55 -6.16 3.68
N PRO A 106 -25.12 -5.70 4.81
CA PRO A 106 -24.44 -4.77 5.69
C PRO A 106 -23.00 -5.22 5.98
N LEU A 107 -22.08 -4.26 6.09
CA LEU A 107 -20.75 -4.57 6.59
C LEU A 107 -20.84 -4.91 8.08
N GLU A 108 -20.81 -6.20 8.37
CA GLU A 108 -20.76 -6.68 9.76
C GLU A 108 -19.46 -6.24 10.45
N PRO A 109 -19.51 -6.00 11.77
CA PRO A 109 -18.30 -5.87 12.56
C PRO A 109 -17.36 -7.03 12.24
N PRO A 110 -16.09 -6.76 11.97
CA PRO A 110 -15.14 -7.81 11.67
C PRO A 110 -15.09 -8.81 12.84
N GLY A 111 -15.08 -10.11 12.52
CA GLY A 111 -15.09 -11.19 13.51
C GLY A 111 -13.70 -11.45 14.12
N GLU A 112 -13.41 -12.72 14.44
CA GLU A 112 -12.07 -13.13 14.89
C GLU A 112 -11.01 -12.99 13.79
N ARG A 113 -11.41 -13.20 12.52
CA ARG A 113 -10.52 -13.03 11.37
C ARG A 113 -10.31 -11.54 11.08
N PRO A 114 -9.05 -11.07 10.98
CA PRO A 114 -8.76 -9.70 10.61
C PRO A 114 -9.25 -9.40 9.20
N ARG A 115 -9.81 -8.22 9.00
CA ARG A 115 -10.23 -7.76 7.68
C ARG A 115 -9.10 -6.96 7.04
N VAL A 116 -8.53 -7.45 5.94
CA VAL A 116 -7.42 -6.80 5.25
C VAL A 116 -7.91 -6.27 3.90
N ALA A 117 -7.79 -4.96 3.70
CA ALA A 117 -8.17 -4.35 2.43
C ALA A 117 -7.09 -4.52 1.38
N ILE A 118 -7.49 -4.82 0.15
CA ILE A 118 -6.67 -4.68 -1.05
C ILE A 118 -7.24 -3.50 -1.85
N LEU A 119 -6.45 -2.45 -2.03
CA LEU A 119 -6.85 -1.32 -2.86
C LEU A 119 -6.81 -1.75 -4.32
N ILE A 120 -7.90 -1.51 -5.05
CA ILE A 120 -7.95 -1.82 -6.46
C ILE A 120 -7.51 -0.60 -7.25
N SER A 121 -6.47 -0.77 -8.07
CA SER A 121 -5.96 0.29 -8.93
C SER A 121 -6.90 0.59 -10.11
N GLU A 122 -7.57 -0.44 -10.60
CA GLU A 122 -8.25 -0.44 -11.89
C GLU A 122 -9.57 -1.22 -11.80
N PRO A 123 -10.73 -0.60 -12.12
CA PRO A 123 -12.03 -1.27 -12.07
C PRO A 123 -12.10 -2.69 -12.67
N GLN A 124 -11.35 -2.98 -13.75
CA GLN A 124 -11.37 -4.32 -14.36
C GLN A 124 -10.93 -5.46 -13.43
N ALA A 125 -10.17 -5.18 -12.36
CA ALA A 125 -9.77 -6.20 -11.39
C ALA A 125 -10.95 -6.77 -10.58
N LEU A 126 -12.13 -6.15 -10.67
CA LEU A 126 -13.37 -6.65 -10.07
C LEU A 126 -14.12 -7.65 -10.96
N LEU A 127 -13.68 -7.88 -12.21
CA LEU A 127 -14.29 -8.83 -13.13
C LEU A 127 -13.59 -10.20 -13.05
N PRO A 128 -14.27 -11.30 -13.45
CA PRO A 128 -13.64 -12.62 -13.56
C PRO A 128 -12.40 -12.58 -14.47
N GLY A 129 -11.31 -13.21 -14.04
CA GLY A 129 -10.04 -13.17 -14.77
C GLY A 129 -9.40 -11.77 -14.80
N GLY A 130 -9.78 -10.91 -13.84
CA GLY A 130 -9.15 -9.62 -13.60
C GLY A 130 -7.68 -9.76 -13.18
N TYR A 131 -7.11 -8.70 -12.63
CA TYR A 131 -5.68 -8.63 -12.31
C TYR A 131 -5.23 -9.75 -11.36
N GLU A 132 -4.54 -10.76 -11.91
CA GLU A 132 -4.08 -11.97 -11.22
C GLU A 132 -3.30 -11.69 -9.92
N PRO A 133 -2.42 -10.68 -9.83
CA PRO A 133 -1.71 -10.40 -8.59
C PRO A 133 -2.62 -9.99 -7.43
N VAL A 134 -3.77 -9.36 -7.69
CA VAL A 134 -4.78 -9.11 -6.65
C VAL A 134 -5.43 -10.40 -6.17
N ALA A 135 -5.66 -11.37 -7.06
CA ALA A 135 -6.17 -12.68 -6.68
C ALA A 135 -5.18 -13.42 -5.78
N ARG A 136 -3.90 -13.47 -6.20
CA ARG A 136 -2.80 -14.05 -5.42
C ARG A 136 -2.68 -13.42 -4.02
N LEU A 137 -2.68 -12.09 -3.92
CA LEU A 137 -2.66 -11.39 -2.64
C LEU A 137 -3.87 -11.76 -1.76
N ALA A 138 -5.06 -11.86 -2.34
CA ALA A 138 -6.26 -12.22 -1.61
C ALA A 138 -6.20 -13.68 -1.10
N ASP A 139 -5.73 -14.62 -1.92
CA ASP A 139 -5.59 -16.03 -1.53
C ASP A 139 -4.58 -16.19 -0.39
N MET A 140 -3.42 -15.55 -0.48
CA MET A 140 -2.44 -15.55 0.61
C MET A 140 -3.03 -15.02 1.92
N LEU A 141 -3.77 -13.91 1.88
CA LEU A 141 -4.42 -13.37 3.07
C LEU A 141 -5.43 -14.35 3.66
N ARG A 142 -6.19 -15.08 2.84
CA ARG A 142 -7.11 -16.14 3.31
C ARG A 142 -6.37 -17.30 3.95
N GLU A 143 -5.28 -17.76 3.34
CA GLU A 143 -4.43 -18.83 3.87
C GLU A 143 -3.85 -18.47 5.24
N GLN A 144 -3.50 -17.20 5.43
CA GLN A 144 -3.08 -16.64 6.72
C GLN A 144 -4.24 -16.36 7.68
N GLY A 145 -5.47 -16.76 7.36
CA GLY A 145 -6.65 -16.64 8.21
C GLY A 145 -7.21 -15.22 8.33
N CYS A 146 -6.95 -14.36 7.34
CA CYS A 146 -7.60 -13.06 7.21
C CYS A 146 -8.82 -13.14 6.28
N ASP A 147 -9.69 -12.15 6.39
CA ASP A 147 -10.79 -11.89 5.47
C ASP A 147 -10.37 -10.76 4.51
N PRO A 148 -9.83 -11.06 3.31
CA PRO A 148 -9.51 -10.03 2.35
C PRO A 148 -10.77 -9.37 1.83
N VAL A 149 -10.69 -8.06 1.57
CA VAL A 149 -11.75 -7.28 0.94
C VAL A 149 -11.18 -6.34 -0.10
N LEU A 150 -11.90 -6.12 -1.20
CA LEU A 150 -11.47 -5.21 -2.26
C LEU A 150 -12.09 -3.84 -2.06
N ILE A 151 -11.29 -2.78 -2.17
CA ILE A 151 -11.77 -1.40 -2.16
C ILE A 151 -11.60 -0.83 -3.58
N PRO A 152 -12.69 -0.60 -4.33
CA PRO A 152 -12.64 -0.04 -5.66
C PRO A 152 -12.06 1.39 -5.66
N PRO A 153 -11.36 1.79 -6.73
CA PRO A 153 -10.84 3.15 -6.81
C PRO A 153 -11.99 4.14 -6.93
N MET A 154 -11.81 5.34 -6.37
CA MET A 154 -12.82 6.40 -6.39
C MET A 154 -14.17 5.97 -5.77
N SER A 155 -14.15 5.13 -4.74
CA SER A 155 -15.39 4.72 -4.05
C SER A 155 -16.13 5.90 -3.40
N ASP A 156 -15.43 7.03 -3.16
CA ASP A 156 -15.99 8.29 -2.67
C ASP A 156 -17.04 8.92 -3.61
N VAL A 157 -17.10 8.54 -4.89
CA VAL A 157 -18.16 8.96 -5.82
C VAL A 157 -19.56 8.54 -5.37
N LEU A 158 -19.67 7.55 -4.47
CA LEU A 158 -20.94 7.13 -3.89
C LEU A 158 -21.42 8.02 -2.74
N ILE A 159 -20.50 8.70 -2.05
CA ILE A 159 -20.75 9.43 -0.80
C ILE A 159 -21.22 10.87 -1.10
N GLY A 160 -20.55 11.54 -2.05
CA GLY A 160 -20.85 12.93 -2.42
C GLY A 160 -19.60 13.80 -2.45
N THR A 161 -19.80 15.12 -2.48
CA THR A 161 -18.70 16.11 -2.58
C THR A 161 -18.40 16.83 -1.28
N ASP A 162 -19.23 16.66 -0.24
CA ASP A 162 -18.97 17.25 1.07
C ASP A 162 -17.77 16.58 1.74
N ARG A 163 -16.71 17.36 1.97
CA ARG A 163 -15.42 16.84 2.45
C ARG A 163 -15.52 16.22 3.84
N ALA A 164 -16.28 16.85 4.74
CA ALA A 164 -16.46 16.34 6.10
C ALA A 164 -17.19 14.99 6.09
N HIS A 165 -18.25 14.86 5.29
CA HIS A 165 -18.99 13.61 5.14
C HIS A 165 -18.16 12.50 4.49
N VAL A 166 -17.38 12.82 3.44
CA VAL A 166 -16.45 11.87 2.81
C VAL A 166 -15.43 11.37 3.83
N GLN A 167 -14.74 12.28 4.53
CA GLN A 167 -13.73 11.93 5.51
C GLN A 167 -14.31 11.09 6.66
N ALA A 168 -15.48 11.46 7.20
CA ALA A 168 -16.16 10.70 8.25
C ALA A 168 -16.54 9.28 7.77
N THR A 169 -16.95 9.14 6.52
CA THR A 169 -17.30 7.84 5.94
C THR A 169 -16.05 6.99 5.72
N LEU A 170 -14.97 7.54 5.15
CA LEU A 170 -13.70 6.82 5.00
C LEU A 170 -13.07 6.44 6.35
N THR A 171 -13.24 7.27 7.38
CA THR A 171 -12.81 6.94 8.74
C THR A 171 -13.52 5.68 9.25
N LYS A 172 -14.85 5.60 9.09
CA LYS A 172 -15.63 4.40 9.46
C LYS A 172 -15.23 3.16 8.66
N LEU A 173 -14.84 3.32 7.39
CA LEU A 173 -14.27 2.22 6.60
C LEU A 173 -13.01 1.68 7.26
N VAL A 174 -12.04 2.56 7.51
CA VAL A 174 -10.74 2.23 8.10
C VAL A 174 -10.89 1.61 9.50
N GLU A 175 -11.83 2.09 10.32
CA GLU A 175 -12.14 1.50 11.62
C GLU A 175 -12.56 0.02 11.51
N GLY A 176 -13.21 -0.36 10.40
CA GLY A 176 -13.61 -1.72 10.08
C GLY A 176 -12.53 -2.59 9.43
N LEU A 177 -11.32 -2.06 9.21
CA LEU A 177 -10.16 -2.75 8.64
C LEU A 177 -9.09 -3.00 9.71
N ASP A 178 -8.22 -3.97 9.48
CA ASP A 178 -7.09 -4.32 10.35
C ASP A 178 -5.73 -4.28 9.62
N GLY A 179 -5.76 -4.20 8.29
CA GLY A 179 -4.59 -4.02 7.45
C GLY A 179 -4.98 -3.54 6.05
N VAL A 180 -4.01 -3.02 5.29
CA VAL A 180 -4.20 -2.56 3.91
C VAL A 180 -3.00 -2.98 3.05
N VAL A 181 -3.29 -3.50 1.86
CA VAL A 181 -2.32 -3.73 0.80
C VAL A 181 -2.67 -2.85 -0.38
N GLY A 182 -1.72 -2.03 -0.82
CA GLY A 182 -1.84 -1.22 -2.03
C GLY A 182 -0.96 -1.82 -3.14
N PRO A 183 -1.52 -2.37 -4.23
CA PRO A 183 -0.75 -2.91 -5.34
C PRO A 183 -0.22 -1.81 -6.27
N GLY A 184 0.48 -2.23 -7.33
CA GLY A 184 0.91 -1.35 -8.43
C GLY A 184 -0.24 -0.83 -9.31
N GLY A 185 0.07 0.02 -10.28
CA GLY A 185 -0.87 0.58 -11.25
C GLY A 185 -0.34 1.84 -11.95
N ALA A 186 -1.21 2.57 -12.66
CA ALA A 186 -0.86 3.79 -13.40
C ALA A 186 -0.27 4.93 -12.54
N ASP A 187 0.51 5.80 -13.16
CA ASP A 187 1.27 6.89 -12.54
C ASP A 187 0.51 7.75 -11.51
N VAL A 188 1.26 8.18 -10.50
CA VAL A 188 0.76 9.12 -9.49
C VAL A 188 0.75 10.53 -10.05
N HIS A 189 -0.38 11.22 -9.91
CA HIS A 189 -0.58 12.55 -10.44
C HIS A 189 0.33 13.59 -9.75
N PRO A 190 1.17 14.32 -10.50
CA PRO A 190 2.16 15.29 -9.99
C PRO A 190 1.65 16.36 -9.03
N ARG A 191 0.40 16.76 -9.21
CA ARG A 191 -0.33 17.63 -8.28
C ARG A 191 -0.26 17.20 -6.81
N LEU A 192 -0.21 15.90 -6.50
CA LEU A 192 -0.15 15.44 -5.10
C LEU A 192 1.17 15.79 -4.40
N TYR A 193 2.26 15.89 -5.16
CA TYR A 193 3.57 16.28 -4.64
C TYR A 193 3.98 17.67 -5.12
N GLY A 194 3.04 18.47 -5.64
CA GLY A 194 3.22 19.90 -5.93
C GLY A 194 3.94 20.22 -7.24
N ASP A 195 4.04 19.27 -8.17
CA ASP A 195 4.71 19.45 -9.46
C ASP A 195 3.71 19.52 -10.64
N ALA A 196 4.17 20.07 -11.77
CA ALA A 196 3.45 20.03 -13.03
C ALA A 196 3.64 18.67 -13.73
N VAL A 197 2.71 18.30 -14.61
CA VAL A 197 2.85 17.08 -15.42
C VAL A 197 3.90 17.30 -16.50
N THR A 198 5.00 16.55 -16.44
CA THR A 198 6.09 16.58 -17.42
C THR A 198 6.26 15.23 -18.11
N HIS A 199 6.27 14.14 -17.35
CA HIS A 199 6.46 12.78 -17.89
C HIS A 199 5.42 11.77 -17.41
N ALA A 200 4.62 12.10 -16.39
CA ALA A 200 3.60 11.18 -15.89
C ALA A 200 2.62 10.76 -16.99
N ILE A 201 2.46 9.46 -17.17
CA ILE A 201 1.63 8.82 -18.19
C ILE A 201 0.25 8.54 -17.60
N THR A 202 -0.79 9.09 -18.26
CA THR A 202 -2.21 8.91 -17.88
C THR A 202 -2.54 9.10 -16.38
N PRO A 203 -1.96 10.10 -15.67
CA PRO A 203 -2.17 10.26 -14.23
C PRO A 203 -3.63 10.58 -13.88
N ASN A 204 -4.12 10.04 -12.76
CA ASN A 204 -5.53 10.11 -12.37
C ASN A 204 -5.72 10.78 -11.00
N PHE A 205 -5.81 12.11 -10.99
CA PHE A 205 -5.92 12.87 -9.74
C PHE A 205 -7.13 12.50 -8.85
N PRO A 206 -8.36 12.32 -9.38
CA PRO A 206 -9.49 11.89 -8.55
C PRO A 206 -9.25 10.56 -7.83
N ARG A 207 -8.67 9.57 -8.51
CA ARG A 207 -8.28 8.29 -7.92
C ARG A 207 -7.20 8.48 -6.86
N ASP A 208 -6.12 9.17 -7.22
CA ASP A 208 -4.96 9.32 -6.35
C ASP A 208 -5.33 10.05 -5.05
N ARG A 209 -6.19 11.07 -5.14
CA ARG A 209 -6.73 11.77 -3.96
C ARG A 209 -7.47 10.82 -3.03
N PHE A 210 -8.38 10.00 -3.56
CA PHE A 210 -9.16 9.04 -2.77
C PHE A 210 -8.25 8.03 -2.06
N GLU A 211 -7.33 7.42 -2.80
CA GLU A 211 -6.42 6.41 -2.25
C GLU A 211 -5.42 7.01 -1.24
N ALA A 212 -4.90 8.21 -1.49
CA ALA A 212 -4.04 8.93 -0.55
C ALA A 212 -4.77 9.26 0.76
N GLU A 213 -6.03 9.70 0.70
CA GLU A 213 -6.84 9.99 1.87
C GLU A 213 -7.13 8.72 2.69
N LEU A 214 -7.50 7.63 2.03
CA LEU A 214 -7.74 6.34 2.66
C LEU A 214 -6.48 5.78 3.33
N ALA A 215 -5.34 5.82 2.64
CA ALA A 215 -4.06 5.37 3.17
C ALA A 215 -3.63 6.21 4.38
N THR A 216 -3.75 7.53 4.30
CA THR A 216 -3.42 8.44 5.42
C THR A 216 -4.29 8.15 6.65
N LEU A 217 -5.59 7.90 6.46
CA LEU A 217 -6.49 7.50 7.56
C LEU A 217 -6.09 6.14 8.15
N ALA A 218 -5.72 5.16 7.30
CA ALA A 218 -5.27 3.85 7.75
C ALA A 218 -3.95 3.93 8.55
N MET A 219 -2.98 4.74 8.11
CA MET A 219 -1.73 4.97 8.83
C MET A 219 -1.98 5.58 10.21
N ARG A 220 -2.79 6.65 10.27
CA ARG A 220 -3.16 7.32 11.53
C ARG A 220 -4.00 6.44 12.45
N GLY A 221 -4.72 5.49 11.89
CA GLY A 221 -5.47 4.47 12.62
C GLY A 221 -4.66 3.23 12.96
N ASP A 222 -3.32 3.27 12.84
CA ASP A 222 -2.38 2.21 13.19
C ASP A 222 -2.55 0.88 12.45
N ARG A 223 -3.16 0.91 11.26
CA ARG A 223 -3.22 -0.30 10.42
C ARG A 223 -1.82 -0.65 9.93
N PHE A 224 -1.59 -1.94 9.68
CA PHE A 224 -0.43 -2.33 8.89
C PHE A 224 -0.70 -2.06 7.41
N LEU A 225 0.23 -1.39 6.75
CA LEU A 225 0.16 -1.03 5.34
C LEU A 225 1.34 -1.61 4.57
N LEU A 226 1.06 -2.36 3.50
CA LEU A 226 2.05 -2.77 2.49
C LEU A 226 1.77 -2.06 1.16
N GLY A 227 2.69 -1.20 0.72
CA GLY A 227 2.56 -0.45 -0.53
C GLY A 227 3.52 -0.98 -1.58
N ILE A 228 3.00 -1.37 -2.74
CA ILE A 228 3.73 -1.99 -3.83
C ILE A 228 3.71 -1.06 -5.05
N CYS A 229 4.89 -0.86 -5.65
CA CYS A 229 5.13 -0.07 -6.86
C CYS A 229 4.45 1.30 -6.81
N ARG A 230 3.29 1.46 -7.46
CA ARG A 230 2.53 2.70 -7.43
C ARG A 230 2.11 3.11 -6.02
N SER A 231 1.70 2.18 -5.16
CA SER A 231 1.29 2.53 -3.80
C SER A 231 2.47 3.02 -2.95
N HIS A 232 3.68 2.50 -3.19
CA HIS A 232 4.92 3.06 -2.62
C HIS A 232 5.08 4.54 -2.97
N GLN A 233 4.89 4.89 -4.23
CA GLN A 233 4.98 6.27 -4.73
C GLN A 233 3.85 7.16 -4.20
N LEU A 234 2.61 6.67 -4.26
CA LEU A 234 1.43 7.44 -3.86
C LEU A 234 1.48 7.79 -2.38
N TRP A 235 1.82 6.81 -1.53
CA TRP A 235 1.86 7.01 -0.09
C TRP A 235 3.01 7.91 0.33
N ASN A 236 4.15 7.83 -0.37
CA ASN A 236 5.22 8.82 -0.24
C ASN A 236 4.72 10.25 -0.54
N ALA A 237 4.02 10.44 -1.66
CA ALA A 237 3.45 11.74 -2.03
C ALA A 237 2.38 12.22 -1.03
N ALA A 238 1.53 11.33 -0.54
CA ALA A 238 0.51 11.61 0.47
C ALA A 238 1.12 12.13 1.79
N LEU A 239 2.32 11.65 2.14
CA LEU A 239 3.09 12.10 3.30
C LEU A 239 4.02 13.29 2.98
N GLY A 240 3.79 13.99 1.86
CA GLY A 240 4.54 15.19 1.48
C GLY A 240 5.93 14.93 0.89
N GLY A 241 6.17 13.70 0.41
CA GLY A 241 7.35 13.34 -0.38
C GLY A 241 7.32 13.90 -1.79
N LYS A 242 8.40 13.66 -2.55
CA LYS A 242 8.52 14.00 -3.98
C LYS A 242 8.73 12.74 -4.80
N LEU A 243 8.24 12.76 -6.05
CA LEU A 243 8.52 11.74 -7.03
C LEU A 243 9.35 12.30 -8.19
N VAL A 244 10.16 11.44 -8.77
CA VAL A 244 10.74 11.60 -10.10
C VAL A 244 9.72 11.04 -11.09
N GLN A 245 9.35 11.82 -12.11
CA GLN A 245 8.29 11.43 -13.04
C GLN A 245 8.77 10.48 -14.13
N ASP A 246 10.06 10.51 -14.47
CA ASP A 246 10.67 9.50 -15.33
C ASP A 246 12.17 9.40 -15.03
N VAL A 247 12.59 8.26 -14.47
CA VAL A 247 13.98 8.04 -14.03
C VAL A 247 14.97 8.10 -15.19
N ARG A 248 14.56 7.84 -16.44
CA ARG A 248 15.45 7.94 -17.59
C ARG A 248 15.53 9.37 -18.12
N ALA A 249 14.37 10.00 -18.30
CA ALA A 249 14.30 11.36 -18.81
C ALA A 249 14.95 12.35 -17.84
N ASP A 250 14.83 12.10 -16.53
CA ASP A 250 15.43 12.92 -15.48
C ASP A 250 16.88 12.51 -15.14
N GLY A 251 17.44 11.52 -15.86
CA GLY A 251 18.86 11.16 -15.81
C GLY A 251 19.29 10.29 -14.62
N LEU A 252 18.34 9.74 -13.87
CA LEU A 252 18.61 8.82 -12.75
C LEU A 252 19.00 7.42 -13.23
N SER A 253 18.56 7.00 -14.42
CA SER A 253 18.84 5.70 -15.03
C SER A 253 19.24 5.84 -16.50
N VAL A 254 20.26 5.09 -16.91
CA VAL A 254 20.65 5.02 -18.34
C VAL A 254 19.96 3.88 -19.09
N ILE A 255 19.37 2.94 -18.36
CA ILE A 255 18.62 1.81 -18.88
C ILE A 255 17.12 1.94 -18.58
N SER A 256 16.32 1.08 -19.21
CA SER A 256 14.91 0.96 -18.86
C SER A 256 14.73 0.17 -17.57
N GLN A 257 13.84 0.69 -16.72
CA GLN A 257 13.34 0.04 -15.50
C GLN A 257 11.99 -0.66 -15.76
N ASN A 258 11.77 -1.03 -17.03
CA ASN A 258 10.70 -1.92 -17.46
C ASN A 258 11.30 -3.18 -18.04
N GLN A 259 11.12 -4.29 -17.33
CA GLN A 259 11.67 -5.60 -17.67
C GLN A 259 11.16 -6.14 -19.03
N ASP A 260 9.98 -5.72 -19.48
CA ASP A 260 9.42 -6.10 -20.79
C ASP A 260 10.26 -5.60 -21.97
N ASP A 261 10.98 -4.47 -21.81
CA ASP A 261 11.86 -3.92 -22.84
C ASP A 261 13.04 -4.86 -23.17
N TYR A 262 13.25 -5.88 -22.35
CA TYR A 262 14.31 -6.88 -22.46
C TYR A 262 13.78 -8.28 -22.76
N GLY A 263 12.45 -8.46 -22.87
CA GLY A 263 11.83 -9.75 -23.12
C GLY A 263 12.03 -10.77 -21.98
N LEU A 264 12.16 -10.30 -20.74
CA LEU A 264 12.33 -11.13 -19.55
C LEU A 264 10.97 -11.39 -18.89
N GLU A 265 10.79 -12.57 -18.30
CA GLU A 265 9.53 -12.95 -17.65
C GLU A 265 9.36 -12.25 -16.29
N GLU A 266 8.15 -11.80 -15.97
CA GLU A 266 7.86 -10.92 -14.80
C GLU A 266 8.20 -11.48 -13.42
N HIS A 267 8.25 -12.80 -13.30
CA HIS A 267 8.57 -13.52 -12.08
C HIS A 267 10.08 -13.72 -11.88
N GLN A 268 10.89 -13.39 -12.89
CA GLN A 268 12.34 -13.48 -12.81
C GLN A 268 12.94 -12.17 -12.28
N PRO A 269 14.03 -12.24 -11.50
CA PRO A 269 14.78 -11.06 -11.15
C PRO A 269 15.32 -10.33 -12.39
N PHE A 270 15.34 -9.00 -12.33
CA PHE A 270 15.74 -8.17 -13.46
C PHE A 270 17.26 -8.16 -13.61
N VAL A 271 17.76 -8.92 -14.58
CA VAL A 271 19.19 -9.02 -14.92
C VAL A 271 19.37 -8.87 -16.42
N VAL A 272 19.99 -7.77 -16.85
CA VAL A 272 20.31 -7.50 -18.25
C VAL A 272 21.71 -8.03 -18.55
N ARG A 273 21.86 -8.71 -19.69
CA ARG A 273 23.14 -9.25 -20.18
C ARG A 273 23.43 -8.76 -21.59
N ASP A 274 24.71 -8.58 -21.90
CA ASP A 274 25.16 -8.33 -23.28
C ASP A 274 25.19 -9.62 -24.13
N ALA A 275 25.52 -9.48 -25.41
CA ALA A 275 25.60 -10.61 -26.35
C ALA A 275 26.67 -11.66 -25.97
N ALA A 276 27.63 -11.32 -25.10
CA ALA A 276 28.63 -12.24 -24.58
C ALA A 276 28.19 -12.89 -23.25
N GLY A 277 26.99 -12.59 -22.76
CA GLY A 277 26.43 -13.12 -21.51
C GLY A 277 26.87 -12.38 -20.24
N LYS A 278 27.63 -11.29 -20.37
CA LYS A 278 28.08 -10.48 -19.24
C LYS A 278 26.92 -9.66 -18.69
N VAL A 279 26.75 -9.64 -17.37
CA VAL A 279 25.76 -8.79 -16.70
C VAL A 279 26.11 -7.32 -16.93
N THR A 280 25.19 -6.58 -17.54
CA THR A 280 25.29 -5.14 -17.76
C THR A 280 24.44 -4.35 -16.77
N PHE A 281 23.39 -4.96 -16.22
CA PHE A 281 22.60 -4.40 -15.14
C PHE A 281 21.94 -5.51 -14.33
N GLU A 282 21.75 -5.28 -13.02
CA GLU A 282 20.88 -6.08 -12.18
C GLU A 282 20.11 -5.15 -11.22
N ASN A 283 18.82 -5.41 -10.99
CA ASN A 283 18.07 -4.69 -9.96
C ASN A 283 18.32 -5.33 -8.59
N ARG A 284 19.54 -5.11 -8.06
CA ARG A 284 19.92 -5.56 -6.72
C ARG A 284 19.64 -4.44 -5.72
N VAL A 285 18.59 -4.63 -4.93
CA VAL A 285 18.20 -3.70 -3.88
C VAL A 285 19.05 -3.97 -2.64
N HIS A 286 19.90 -3.02 -2.30
CA HIS A 286 20.69 -3.04 -1.08
C HIS A 286 19.88 -2.51 0.10
N LEU A 287 19.78 -3.32 1.15
CA LEU A 287 18.91 -3.06 2.28
C LEU A 287 19.69 -2.42 3.43
N THR A 288 19.05 -1.47 4.12
CA THR A 288 19.58 -0.90 5.34
C THR A 288 19.59 -1.98 6.44
N PRO A 289 20.73 -2.22 7.11
CA PRO A 289 20.78 -3.14 8.24
C PRO A 289 19.75 -2.79 9.31
N ASP A 290 19.20 -3.81 9.96
CA ASP A 290 18.19 -3.68 11.02
C ASP A 290 16.86 -3.02 10.60
N SER A 291 16.66 -2.73 9.31
CA SER A 291 15.35 -2.28 8.79
C SER A 291 14.31 -3.39 8.92
N GLN A 292 13.03 -2.99 9.04
CA GLN A 292 11.93 -3.95 9.07
C GLN A 292 11.90 -4.78 7.80
N PHE A 293 12.14 -4.14 6.65
CA PHE A 293 12.24 -4.85 5.38
C PHE A 293 13.30 -5.96 5.45
N ALA A 294 14.54 -5.63 5.85
CA ALA A 294 15.63 -6.60 5.96
C ALA A 294 15.27 -7.75 6.91
N ALA A 295 14.68 -7.45 8.07
CA ALA A 295 14.25 -8.46 9.03
C ALA A 295 13.18 -9.42 8.45
N ILE A 296 12.19 -8.89 7.72
CA ILE A 296 11.11 -9.69 7.11
C ILE A 296 11.67 -10.64 6.05
N VAL A 297 12.66 -10.22 5.26
CA VAL A 297 13.29 -11.06 4.24
C VAL A 297 14.47 -11.90 4.77
N GLY A 298 14.51 -12.14 6.09
CA GLY A 298 15.47 -13.06 6.71
C GLY A 298 16.85 -12.46 7.02
N GLY A 299 16.94 -11.15 7.22
CA GLY A 299 18.18 -10.44 7.55
C GLY A 299 19.11 -10.27 6.35
N ALA A 300 18.59 -10.29 5.13
CA ALA A 300 19.39 -10.16 3.91
C ALA A 300 19.98 -8.74 3.78
N GLU A 301 21.24 -8.65 3.35
CA GLU A 301 21.87 -7.36 3.01
C GLU A 301 21.40 -6.82 1.66
N SER A 302 20.91 -7.70 0.78
CA SER A 302 20.30 -7.32 -0.49
C SER A 302 19.33 -8.39 -1.00
N VAL A 303 18.41 -7.97 -1.87
CA VAL A 303 17.51 -8.83 -2.63
C VAL A 303 17.60 -8.49 -4.11
N LEU A 304 17.43 -9.49 -4.98
CA LEU A 304 17.41 -9.29 -6.43
C LEU A 304 15.96 -9.31 -6.88
N THR A 305 15.51 -8.27 -7.58
CA THR A 305 14.09 -7.97 -7.77
C THR A 305 13.74 -7.76 -9.24
N ASN A 306 12.47 -7.83 -9.59
CA ASN A 306 11.96 -7.38 -10.89
C ASN A 306 11.90 -5.84 -10.94
N SER A 307 11.58 -5.28 -12.11
CA SER A 307 11.39 -3.83 -12.27
C SER A 307 10.33 -3.51 -13.32
N TYR A 308 9.31 -2.75 -12.91
CA TYR A 308 8.16 -2.35 -13.74
C TYR A 308 7.73 -0.93 -13.40
N HIS A 309 8.66 0.02 -13.48
CA HIS A 309 8.38 1.41 -13.17
C HIS A 309 9.23 2.36 -14.02
N HIS A 310 8.74 3.57 -14.19
CA HIS A 310 9.55 4.68 -14.69
C HIS A 310 9.48 5.89 -13.76
N GLN A 311 8.45 5.98 -12.89
CA GLN A 311 8.46 6.88 -11.74
C GLN A 311 9.25 6.28 -10.58
N ALA A 312 9.79 7.12 -9.71
CA ALA A 312 10.46 6.69 -8.49
C ALA A 312 10.27 7.70 -7.35
N VAL A 313 10.51 7.28 -6.11
CA VAL A 313 10.60 8.21 -4.97
C VAL A 313 11.86 9.06 -5.10
N GLY A 314 11.69 10.38 -5.23
CA GLY A 314 12.79 11.34 -5.26
C GLY A 314 13.18 11.82 -3.86
N ARG A 315 12.18 12.19 -3.03
CA ARG A 315 12.39 12.52 -1.61
C ARG A 315 11.38 11.79 -0.75
N PRO A 316 11.80 11.13 0.35
CA PRO A 316 10.86 10.52 1.28
C PRO A 316 9.93 11.56 1.92
N GLY A 317 8.68 11.16 2.13
CA GLY A 317 7.67 11.88 2.88
C GLY A 317 7.98 11.91 4.37
N GLN A 318 7.19 12.70 5.11
CA GLN A 318 7.32 12.82 6.55
C GLN A 318 7.05 11.46 7.23
N GLY A 319 7.89 11.11 8.19
CA GLY A 319 7.77 9.86 8.95
C GLY A 319 8.15 8.62 8.15
N LEU A 320 8.77 8.77 6.96
CA LEU A 320 9.32 7.68 6.17
C LEU A 320 10.85 7.78 6.13
N THR A 321 11.51 6.63 6.16
CA THR A 321 12.94 6.49 5.89
C THR A 321 13.17 5.54 4.74
N VAL A 322 14.19 5.82 3.94
CA VAL A 322 14.68 4.92 2.88
C VAL A 322 15.36 3.73 3.53
N THR A 323 14.97 2.52 3.13
CA THR A 323 15.56 1.27 3.66
C THR A 323 16.04 0.33 2.58
N GLY A 324 15.89 0.68 1.30
CA GLY A 324 16.32 -0.11 0.17
C GLY A 324 16.60 0.78 -1.02
N VAL A 325 17.75 0.57 -1.65
CA VAL A 325 18.18 1.35 -2.82
C VAL A 325 18.86 0.47 -3.86
N VAL A 326 18.73 0.87 -5.12
CA VAL A 326 19.57 0.40 -6.24
C VAL A 326 20.38 1.59 -6.76
N THR A 327 21.53 1.36 -7.39
CA THR A 327 22.34 2.45 -7.97
C THR A 327 22.72 2.11 -9.41
N ASP A 328 22.20 2.89 -10.36
CA ASP A 328 22.54 2.80 -11.78
C ASP A 328 22.03 4.01 -12.59
N PRO A 329 22.88 4.94 -13.04
CA PRO A 329 24.17 5.33 -12.47
C PRO A 329 24.01 6.10 -11.15
N GLU A 330 22.82 6.63 -10.89
CA GLU A 330 22.45 7.35 -9.66
C GLU A 330 21.64 6.43 -8.74
N THR A 331 21.56 6.81 -7.47
CA THR A 331 20.80 6.04 -6.47
C THR A 331 19.30 6.24 -6.66
N GLN A 332 18.58 5.13 -6.79
CA GLN A 332 17.12 5.06 -6.85
C GLN A 332 16.58 4.43 -5.56
N VAL A 333 15.48 4.99 -5.06
CA VAL A 333 14.80 4.50 -3.85
C VAL A 333 13.87 3.35 -4.23
N GLU A 334 14.10 2.20 -3.61
CA GLU A 334 13.38 0.97 -3.88
C GLU A 334 12.48 0.56 -2.72
N THR A 335 12.85 0.88 -1.48
CA THR A 335 11.97 0.65 -0.33
C THR A 335 12.03 1.82 0.65
N VAL A 336 10.85 2.15 1.20
CA VAL A 336 10.73 3.06 2.34
C VAL A 336 9.82 2.44 3.39
N GLU A 337 10.12 2.68 4.66
CA GLU A 337 9.31 2.24 5.79
C GLU A 337 9.12 3.39 6.79
N SER A 338 8.09 3.26 7.62
CA SER A 338 7.77 4.27 8.64
C SER A 338 8.82 4.33 9.75
N THR A 339 9.23 5.54 10.12
CA THR A 339 10.00 5.85 11.34
C THR A 339 9.09 6.11 12.54
N GLU A 340 7.82 6.42 12.27
CA GLU A 340 6.81 6.62 13.29
C GLU A 340 6.30 5.28 13.79
N ALA A 341 5.52 5.32 14.86
CA ALA A 341 4.85 4.13 15.37
C ALA A 341 3.93 3.47 14.32
N TRP A 342 3.56 4.17 13.25
CA TRP A 342 2.77 3.62 12.14
C TRP A 342 3.49 2.44 11.48
N ASN A 343 2.72 1.44 11.05
CA ASN A 343 3.28 0.24 10.46
C ASN A 343 3.18 0.25 8.94
N VAL A 344 3.98 1.12 8.32
CA VAL A 344 4.03 1.26 6.86
C VAL A 344 5.31 0.64 6.33
N LEU A 345 5.17 -0.29 5.39
CA LEU A 345 6.26 -0.87 4.62
C LEU A 345 5.92 -0.72 3.14
N THR A 346 6.87 -0.25 2.33
CA THR A 346 6.61 -0.10 0.90
C THR A 346 7.82 -0.47 0.04
N THR A 347 7.55 -0.94 -1.17
CA THR A 347 8.54 -1.35 -2.15
C THR A 347 8.15 -0.89 -3.56
N GLN A 348 9.15 -0.55 -4.38
CA GLN A 348 9.01 -0.09 -5.76
C GLN A 348 8.86 -1.26 -6.75
N PHE A 349 9.46 -2.42 -6.46
CA PHE A 349 9.31 -3.64 -7.24
C PHE A 349 8.01 -4.40 -6.88
N HIS A 350 7.74 -5.50 -7.59
CA HIS A 350 6.51 -6.29 -7.47
C HIS A 350 6.78 -7.65 -6.80
N PRO A 351 6.86 -7.71 -5.45
CA PRO A 351 7.09 -8.97 -4.73
C PRO A 351 6.02 -10.02 -5.02
N GLU A 352 4.79 -9.60 -5.29
CA GLU A 352 3.65 -10.46 -5.61
C GLU A 352 3.82 -11.27 -6.90
N LEU A 353 4.71 -10.83 -7.80
CA LEU A 353 5.06 -11.57 -9.02
C LEU A 353 6.23 -12.52 -8.80
N MET A 354 6.98 -12.39 -7.71
CA MET A 354 8.25 -13.10 -7.49
C MET A 354 8.20 -14.16 -6.39
N MET A 355 7.05 -14.36 -5.73
CA MET A 355 6.92 -15.30 -4.60
C MET A 355 7.32 -16.74 -4.95
N ASP A 356 7.08 -17.19 -6.19
CA ASP A 356 7.44 -18.54 -6.63
C ASP A 356 8.95 -18.67 -6.88
N ALA A 357 9.58 -17.60 -7.35
CA ALA A 357 11.02 -17.54 -7.59
C ALA A 357 11.82 -17.37 -6.29
N ASP A 358 11.26 -16.63 -5.32
CA ASP A 358 11.87 -16.39 -4.02
C ASP A 358 10.80 -16.27 -2.92
N PRO A 359 10.65 -17.30 -2.06
CA PRO A 359 9.68 -17.31 -0.97
C PRO A 359 9.80 -16.15 0.02
N ARG A 360 10.95 -15.46 0.07
CA ARG A 360 11.11 -14.28 0.93
C ARG A 360 10.14 -13.16 0.57
N PHE A 361 9.69 -13.07 -0.68
CA PHE A 361 8.71 -12.07 -1.09
C PHE A 361 7.30 -12.36 -0.56
N ALA A 362 6.97 -13.63 -0.28
CA ALA A 362 5.71 -13.97 0.37
C ALA A 362 5.64 -13.42 1.80
N ALA A 363 6.79 -13.37 2.49
CA ALA A 363 6.89 -12.90 3.87
C ALA A 363 6.40 -11.46 4.07
N LEU A 364 6.44 -10.61 3.03
CA LEU A 364 5.91 -9.24 3.07
C LEU A 364 4.39 -9.24 3.28
N THR A 365 3.65 -9.98 2.45
CA THR A 365 2.19 -10.12 2.57
C THR A 365 1.80 -10.89 3.82
N GLU A 366 2.54 -11.94 4.18
CA GLU A 366 2.27 -12.67 5.43
C GLU A 366 2.48 -11.78 6.67
N THR A 367 3.45 -10.85 6.64
CA THR A 367 3.64 -9.88 7.72
C THR A 367 2.43 -8.96 7.87
N VAL A 368 1.79 -8.54 6.76
CA VAL A 368 0.52 -7.81 6.81
C VAL A 368 -0.52 -8.62 7.57
N ALA A 369 -0.68 -9.89 7.22
CA ALA A 369 -1.66 -10.77 7.85
C ALA A 369 -1.38 -10.94 9.35
N ARG A 370 -0.15 -11.29 9.74
CA ARG A 370 0.22 -11.48 11.15
C ARG A 370 0.03 -10.22 11.96
N ARG A 371 0.44 -9.05 11.46
CA ARG A 371 0.23 -7.78 12.17
C ARG A 371 -1.24 -7.35 12.20
N ALA A 372 -2.04 -7.69 11.20
CA ALA A 372 -3.50 -7.53 11.27
C ALA A 372 -4.12 -8.42 12.36
N HIS A 373 -3.60 -9.63 12.60
CA HIS A 373 -4.00 -10.47 13.73
C HIS A 373 -3.62 -9.85 15.08
N VAL A 374 -2.41 -9.30 15.23
CA VAL A 374 -2.04 -8.57 16.46
C VAL A 374 -2.98 -7.41 16.71
N PHE A 375 -3.22 -6.60 15.68
CA PHE A 375 -4.08 -5.43 15.78
C PHE A 375 -5.54 -5.80 16.13
N ARG A 376 -6.05 -6.89 15.54
CA ARG A 376 -7.35 -7.47 15.87
C ARG A 376 -7.43 -7.91 17.34
N LEU A 377 -6.36 -8.56 17.81
CA LEU A 377 -6.25 -9.04 19.18
C LEU A 377 -6.23 -7.88 20.18
N GLU A 378 -5.48 -6.82 19.89
CA GLU A 378 -5.44 -5.59 20.67
C GLU A 378 -6.83 -4.96 20.80
N LYS A 379 -7.57 -4.80 19.69
CA LYS A 379 -8.95 -4.30 19.72
C LYS A 379 -9.87 -5.13 20.62
N ARG A 380 -9.76 -6.47 20.53
CA ARG A 380 -10.57 -7.38 21.35
C ARG A 380 -10.25 -7.22 22.83
N LEU A 381 -8.97 -7.23 23.18
CA LEU A 381 -8.51 -7.02 24.56
C LEU A 381 -8.98 -5.67 25.10
N ALA A 382 -8.88 -4.60 24.31
CA ALA A 382 -9.33 -3.27 24.70
C ALA A 382 -10.84 -3.25 25.00
N ALA A 383 -11.66 -3.97 24.24
CA ALA A 383 -13.09 -4.14 24.52
C ALA A 383 -13.38 -4.93 25.80
N GLU A 384 -12.45 -5.80 26.22
CA GLU A 384 -12.49 -6.53 27.50
C GLU A 384 -11.91 -5.70 28.68
N GLY A 385 -11.48 -4.45 28.43
CA GLY A 385 -10.83 -3.61 29.44
C GLY A 385 -9.36 -3.97 29.72
N LYS A 386 -8.73 -4.79 28.86
CA LYS A 386 -7.31 -5.12 28.90
C LYS A 386 -6.56 -4.31 27.85
N SER A 387 -5.55 -3.57 28.27
CA SER A 387 -4.83 -2.68 27.36
C SER A 387 -3.32 -2.69 27.58
N SER A 388 -2.78 -3.62 28.38
CA SER A 388 -1.34 -3.67 28.59
C SER A 388 -0.64 -4.47 27.48
N CYS A 389 0.61 -4.12 27.19
CA CYS A 389 1.47 -4.89 26.30
C CYS A 389 1.62 -6.35 26.81
N ALA A 390 1.64 -6.55 28.12
CA ALA A 390 1.66 -7.88 28.72
C ALA A 390 0.40 -8.71 28.38
N ASP A 391 -0.79 -8.10 28.40
CA ASP A 391 -2.05 -8.77 28.01
C ASP A 391 -2.00 -9.20 26.54
N LEU A 392 -1.52 -8.31 25.67
CA LEU A 392 -1.41 -8.57 24.23
C LEU A 392 -0.41 -9.72 23.96
N LEU A 393 0.78 -9.64 24.56
CA LEU A 393 1.79 -10.68 24.41
C LEU A 393 1.30 -12.02 24.98
N ALA A 394 0.58 -12.04 26.10
CA ALA A 394 0.00 -13.25 26.66
C ALA A 394 -1.02 -13.87 25.68
N ALA A 395 -1.94 -13.07 25.16
CA ALA A 395 -2.93 -13.52 24.19
C ALA A 395 -2.30 -13.97 22.85
N MET A 396 -1.17 -13.37 22.44
CA MET A 396 -0.41 -13.83 21.28
C MET A 396 0.19 -15.23 21.49
N ARG A 397 0.61 -15.57 22.71
CA ARG A 397 1.14 -16.92 23.05
C ARG A 397 0.05 -17.98 23.10
N GLU A 398 -1.20 -17.59 23.32
CA GLU A 398 -2.37 -18.48 23.30
C GLU A 398 -2.91 -18.73 21.88
N ALA A 399 -2.44 -17.95 20.89
CA ALA A 399 -2.85 -18.13 19.50
C ALA A 399 -2.33 -19.47 18.92
N PRO A 400 -2.94 -19.99 17.84
CA PRO A 400 -2.49 -21.21 17.20
C PRO A 400 -0.99 -21.17 16.87
N GLU A 401 -0.32 -22.31 17.02
CA GLU A 401 1.11 -22.43 16.72
C GLU A 401 1.42 -21.93 15.30
N GLY A 402 2.52 -21.18 15.16
CA GLY A 402 2.92 -20.56 13.89
C GLY A 402 2.17 -19.28 13.51
N ARG A 403 1.16 -18.83 14.27
CA ARG A 403 0.43 -17.57 14.00
C ARG A 403 1.34 -16.34 14.02
N PHE A 404 2.26 -16.30 14.97
CA PHE A 404 3.18 -15.17 15.19
C PHE A 404 4.61 -15.68 15.21
N LEU A 405 5.50 -14.92 14.58
CA LEU A 405 6.94 -15.19 14.57
C LEU A 405 7.62 -14.45 15.74
N PRO A 406 8.84 -14.85 16.15
CA PRO A 406 9.62 -14.11 17.14
C PRO A 406 9.78 -12.62 16.81
N THR A 407 9.86 -12.29 15.52
CA THR A 407 9.92 -10.91 15.03
C THR A 407 8.63 -10.13 15.27
N ASP A 408 7.46 -10.78 15.30
CA ASP A 408 6.20 -10.13 15.64
C ASP A 408 6.13 -9.82 17.15
N PHE A 409 6.61 -10.72 18.01
CA PHE A 409 6.72 -10.45 19.46
C PHE A 409 7.68 -9.29 19.75
N ALA A 410 8.87 -9.31 19.15
CA ALA A 410 9.84 -8.22 19.29
C ALA A 410 9.27 -6.89 18.78
N TRP A 411 8.53 -6.91 17.67
CA TRP A 411 7.86 -5.73 17.15
C TRP A 411 6.81 -5.18 18.14
N VAL A 412 5.98 -6.03 18.76
CA VAL A 412 5.02 -5.60 19.79
C VAL A 412 5.73 -4.96 20.99
N GLU A 413 6.79 -5.59 21.49
CA GLU A 413 7.57 -5.09 22.63
C GLU A 413 8.21 -3.73 22.34
N GLN A 414 8.72 -3.52 21.12
CA GLN A 414 9.42 -2.30 20.74
C GLN A 414 8.48 -1.16 20.32
N ALA A 415 7.40 -1.48 19.60
CA ALA A 415 6.54 -0.49 18.96
C ALA A 415 5.27 -0.13 19.74
N LEU A 416 4.73 -1.06 20.55
CA LEU A 416 3.47 -0.85 21.28
C LEU A 416 3.69 -0.46 22.76
N ALA A 417 4.72 -0.98 23.42
CA ALA A 417 5.01 -0.63 24.82
C ALA A 417 5.24 0.88 25.07
N PRO A 418 5.86 1.66 24.17
CA PRO A 418 6.01 3.11 24.35
C PRO A 418 4.69 3.89 24.27
N ARG A 419 3.68 3.35 23.57
CA ARG A 419 2.38 4.02 23.33
C ARG A 419 1.45 4.01 24.55
N GLN A 420 1.70 3.11 25.49
CA GLN A 420 0.90 2.95 26.71
C GLN A 420 1.45 3.75 27.89
N ASN A 421 2.68 4.26 27.77
CA ASN A 421 3.36 5.10 28.76
C ASN A 421 3.29 6.61 28.43
N GLN A 422 2.61 6.98 27.34
CA GLN A 422 2.26 8.36 26.96
C GLN A 422 0.76 8.54 27.06
#